data_AF-A0A5B7IXZ0-F1
#
_entry.id   AF-A0A5B7IXZ0-F1
#
_cell.length_a   1.000
_cell.length_b   1.000
_cell.length_c   1.000
_cell.angle_alpha   90.00
_cell.angle_beta   90.00
_cell.angle_gamma   90.00
#
_symmetry.space_group_name_H-M   'P 1'
#
loop_
_entity.id
_entity.type
_entity.pdbx_description
1 polymer ?
#
loop_
_entity_poly.entity_id
_entity_poly.type
_entity_poly.pdbx_seq_one_letter_code
_entity_poly.pdbx_strand_id
1 'polypeptide(L)' 'MPPQCPTCNVTLSIEHILLHCVRYRKERRPLAAYCQSRGLPLTQTTLLGDEHPDVVDRLMIYLTETNLIREL' A
#
# COMPACT_ATOMS: atom_id res chain seq x y z
N MET A 1 -10.76 -21.09 -3.59
CA MET A 1 -11.37 -19.76 -3.38
C MET A 1 -10.27 -18.73 -3.27
N PRO A 2 -10.45 -17.51 -3.77
CA PRO A 2 -9.45 -16.46 -3.63
C PRO A 2 -9.22 -16.14 -2.15
N PRO A 3 -7.97 -15.82 -1.75
CA PRO A 3 -7.64 -15.57 -0.36
C PRO A 3 -8.42 -14.35 0.17
N GLN A 4 -8.87 -14.45 1.42
CA GLN A 4 -9.63 -13.38 2.10
C GLN A 4 -8.72 -12.66 3.10
N CYS A 5 -8.95 -11.36 3.27
CA CYS A 5 -8.27 -10.59 4.31
C CYS A 5 -8.77 -11.07 5.67
N PRO A 6 -7.89 -11.52 6.58
CA PRO A 6 -8.30 -12.04 7.88
C PRO A 6 -8.94 -10.97 8.78
N THR A 7 -8.69 -9.68 8.50
CA THR A 7 -9.22 -8.56 9.28
C THR A 7 -10.46 -7.94 8.66
N CYS A 8 -10.50 -7.84 7.33
CA CYS A 8 -11.56 -7.11 6.62
C CYS A 8 -12.66 -8.02 6.06
N ASN A 9 -12.45 -9.34 6.01
CA ASN A 9 -13.36 -10.32 5.41
C ASN A 9 -13.77 -9.98 3.96
N VAL A 10 -12.83 -9.40 3.20
CA VAL A 10 -12.95 -9.12 1.77
C VAL A 10 -11.86 -9.87 1.01
N THR A 11 -12.09 -10.12 -0.27
CA THR A 11 -11.08 -10.72 -1.15
C THR A 11 -9.80 -9.90 -1.13
N LEU A 12 -8.66 -10.55 -0.87
CA LEU A 12 -7.36 -9.91 -0.90
C LEU A 12 -7.04 -9.47 -2.33
N SER A 13 -6.67 -8.19 -2.46
CA SER A 13 -6.14 -7.60 -3.68
C SER A 13 -5.00 -6.65 -3.32
N ILE A 14 -4.13 -6.36 -4.29
CA ILE A 14 -3.07 -5.36 -4.14
C ILE A 14 -3.67 -4.02 -3.74
N GLU A 15 -4.76 -3.60 -4.40
CA GLU A 15 -5.50 -2.38 -4.06
C GLU A 15 -5.98 -2.37 -2.60
N HIS A 16 -6.58 -3.48 -2.13
CA HIS A 16 -7.02 -3.59 -0.76
C HIS A 16 -5.83 -3.42 0.21
N ILE A 17 -4.76 -4.18 0.01
CA ILE A 17 -3.57 -4.15 0.88
C ILE A 17 -2.95 -2.75 0.91
N LEU A 18 -2.77 -2.13 -0.25
CA LEU A 18 -2.06 -0.87 -0.39
C LEU A 18 -2.91 0.35 -0.04
N LEU A 19 -4.24 0.32 -0.15
CA LEU A 19 -5.07 1.53 -0.04
C LEU A 19 -6.14 1.44 1.05
N HIS A 20 -6.72 0.26 1.29
CA HIS A 20 -7.97 0.16 2.05
C HIS A 20 -7.87 -0.65 3.34
N CYS A 21 -6.97 -1.62 3.40
CA CYS A 21 -6.89 -2.58 4.50
C CYS A 21 -6.65 -1.87 5.83
N VAL A 22 -7.50 -2.16 6.81
CA VAL A 22 -7.44 -1.54 8.14
C VAL A 22 -6.25 -2.06 8.94
N ARG A 23 -5.84 -3.32 8.69
CA ARG A 23 -4.67 -3.97 9.31
C ARG A 23 -3.42 -3.15 9.11
N TYR A 24 -3.24 -2.59 7.90
CA TYR A 24 -2.05 -1.84 7.50
C TYR A 24 -2.22 -0.32 7.56
N ARG A 25 -3.31 0.18 8.16
CA ARG A 25 -3.62 1.62 8.14
C ARG A 25 -2.54 2.45 8.81
N LYS A 26 -1.92 1.95 9.88
CA LYS A 26 -0.90 2.69 10.63
C LYS A 26 0.41 2.76 9.86
N GLU A 27 0.84 1.61 9.33
CA GLU A 27 2.05 1.40 8.55
C GLU A 27 1.99 2.15 7.21
N ARG A 28 0.78 2.32 6.65
CA ARG A 28 0.57 3.11 5.44
C ARG A 28 0.69 4.62 5.65
N ARG A 29 0.56 5.14 6.88
CA ARG A 29 0.58 6.59 7.14
C ARG A 29 1.80 7.32 6.57
N PRO A 30 3.04 6.81 6.72
CA PRO A 30 4.21 7.51 6.19
C PRO A 30 4.23 7.55 4.66
N LEU A 31 3.72 6.51 3.98
CA LEU A 31 3.54 6.49 2.53
C LEU A 31 2.47 7.51 2.08
N ALA A 32 1.33 7.54 2.77
CA ALA A 32 0.26 8.49 2.51
C ALA A 32 0.69 9.94 2.72
N ALA A 33 1.42 10.22 3.81
CA ALA A 33 1.96 11.55 4.10
C ALA A 33 2.99 11.99 3.05
N TYR A 34 3.81 11.06 2.55
CA TYR A 34 4.77 11.33 1.48
C TYR A 34 4.09 11.67 0.15
N CYS A 35 3.04 10.94 -0.24
CA CYS A 35 2.26 11.27 -1.43
C CYS A 35 1.58 12.65 -1.25
N GLN A 36 0.98 12.90 -0.09
CA GLN A 36 0.30 14.15 0.21
C GLN A 36 1.23 15.37 0.18
N SER A 37 2.46 15.27 0.70
CA SER A 37 3.42 16.38 0.68
C SER A 37 3.89 16.75 -0.73
N ARG A 38 3.71 15.85 -1.70
CA ARG A 38 3.98 16.07 -3.12
C ARG A 38 2.73 16.43 -3.94
N GLY A 39 1.58 16.59 -3.29
CA GLY A 39 0.31 16.85 -3.97
C GLY A 39 -0.20 15.64 -4.77
N LEU A 40 0.29 14.44 -4.49
CA LEU A 40 -0.08 13.22 -5.19
C LEU A 40 -1.23 12.50 -4.47
N PRO A 41 -2.25 12.03 -5.21
CA PRO A 41 -3.30 11.22 -4.62
C PRO A 41 -2.75 9.83 -4.26
N LEU A 42 -3.23 9.23 -3.17
CA LEU A 42 -2.87 7.86 -2.82
C LEU A 42 -3.75 6.87 -3.58
N THR A 43 -3.35 6.55 -4.83
CA THR A 43 -4.03 5.59 -5.70
C THR A 43 -3.07 4.47 -6.12
N GLN A 44 -3.62 3.37 -6.64
CA GLN A 44 -2.80 2.29 -7.17
C GLN A 44 -1.90 2.77 -8.33
N THR A 45 -2.41 3.67 -9.18
CA THR A 45 -1.63 4.24 -10.30
C THR A 45 -0.46 5.09 -9.83
N THR A 46 -0.64 5.91 -8.78
CA THR A 46 0.48 6.70 -8.22
C THR A 46 1.52 5.81 -7.54
N LEU A 47 1.10 4.71 -6.91
CA LEU A 47 2.00 3.81 -6.19
C LEU A 47 2.76 2.84 -7.10
N LEU A 48 2.13 2.37 -8.19
CA LEU A 48 2.67 1.31 -9.06
C LEU A 48 3.00 1.80 -10.48
N GLY A 49 2.76 3.07 -10.77
CA GLY A 49 3.05 3.67 -12.07
C GLY A 49 4.48 4.21 -12.16
N ASP A 50 4.94 4.44 -13.39
CA ASP A 50 6.30 4.89 -13.68
C ASP A 50 6.51 6.41 -13.53
N GLU A 51 5.43 7.17 -13.28
CA GLU A 51 5.44 8.64 -13.22
C GLU A 51 6.22 9.20 -12.02
N HIS A 52 6.26 8.45 -10.92
CA HIS A 52 6.83 8.90 -9.65
C HIS A 52 7.75 7.82 -9.06
N PRO A 53 8.94 7.61 -9.63
CA PRO A 53 9.84 6.54 -9.20
C PRO A 53 10.25 6.66 -7.72
N ASP A 54 10.32 7.86 -7.17
CA ASP A 54 10.61 8.08 -5.76
C ASP A 54 9.48 7.63 -4.80
N VAL A 55 8.24 7.55 -5.30
CA VAL A 55 7.12 6.97 -4.54
C VAL A 55 7.29 5.45 -4.42
N VAL A 56 7.89 4.80 -5.43
CA VAL A 56 8.19 3.36 -5.40
C VAL A 56 9.19 3.03 -4.29
N ASP A 57 10.23 3.84 -4.10
CA ASP A 57 11.17 3.65 -2.98
C ASP A 57 10.44 3.69 -1.63
N ARG A 58 9.50 4.63 -1.48
CA ARG A 58 8.69 4.73 -0.26
C ARG A 58 7.73 3.55 -0.08
N LEU A 59 7.17 3.05 -1.18
CA LEU A 59 6.34 1.86 -1.20
C LEU A 59 7.15 0.62 -0.77
N MET A 60 8.38 0.47 -1.25
CA MET A 60 9.26 -0.64 -0.86
C MET A 60 9.57 -0.65 0.63
N ILE A 61 9.77 0.53 1.24
CA ILE A 61 9.92 0.66 2.71
C ILE A 61 8.66 0.16 3.42
N TYR A 62 7.47 0.62 3.01
CA TYR A 62 6.20 0.17 3.58
C TYR A 62 6.02 -1.35 3.48
N LEU A 63 6.30 -1.93 2.31
CA LEU A 63 6.19 -3.37 2.07
C LEU A 63 7.17 -4.18 2.92
N THR A 64 8.35 -3.63 3.19
CA THR A 64 9.37 -4.25 4.04
C THR A 64 8.98 -4.17 5.53
N GLU A 65 8.54 -3.00 6.00
CA GLU A 65 8.12 -2.78 7.40
C GLU A 65 6.90 -3.61 7.80
N THR A 66 5.97 -3.81 6.87
CA THR A 66 4.78 -4.66 7.07
C THR A 66 5.06 -6.14 6.90
N ASN A 67 6.27 -6.51 6.47
CA ASN A 67 6.64 -7.87 6.09
C ASN A 67 5.74 -8.46 4.98
N LEU A 68 5.01 -7.61 4.26
CA LEU A 68 4.08 -7.99 3.19
C LEU A 68 4.80 -8.70 2.04
N ILE A 69 6.07 -8.38 1.80
CA ILE A 69 6.93 -9.07 0.81
C ILE A 69 7.01 -10.57 1.07
N ARG A 70 6.83 -11.02 2.32
CA ARG A 70 6.85 -12.45 2.68
C ARG A 70 5.47 -13.09 2.78
N GLU A 71 4.41 -12.27 2.88
CA GLU A 71 3.02 -12.74 2.96
C GLU A 71 2.36 -12.87 1.58
N LEU A 72 2.92 -12.22 0.56
CA LEU A 72 2.52 -12.29 -0.86
C LEU A 72 3.31 -13.35 -1.62
#